data_AF-A0A818A2T4-F1
#
_entry.id   AF-A0A818A2T4-F1
#
_cell.length_a   1.000
_cell.length_b   1.000
_cell.length_c   1.000
_cell.angle_alpha   90.00
_cell.angle_beta   90.00
_cell.angle_gamma   90.00
#
_symmetry.space_group_name_H-M   'P 1'
#
loop_
_entity.id
_entity.type
_entity.pdbx_description
1 polymer ?
#
loop_
_entity_poly.entity_id
_entity_poly.type
_entity_poly.pdbx_seq_one_letter_code
_entity_poly.pdbx_strand_id
1 'polypeptide(L)'
;MFIHNESTQRQIDYQCISTRLYIIILLIFLIILRFYTLLIENIQQNTIVQPSEFQYNQLQQMYSSNLYCSCSSISMNYSTFITIQPSFHQVC
;
A
#
# COMPACT_ATOMS: atom_id res chain seq x y z
N MET A 1 61.78 4.47 -16.90
CA MET A 1 61.35 4.32 -15.50
C MET A 1 60.16 5.22 -15.13
N PHE A 2 59.96 6.38 -15.78
CA PHE A 2 58.89 7.34 -15.44
C PHE A 2 57.44 6.91 -15.79
N ILE A 3 57.24 6.14 -16.88
CA ILE A 3 55.90 5.73 -17.36
C ILE A 3 55.15 4.83 -16.35
N HIS A 4 55.87 4.02 -15.58
CA HIS A 4 55.25 3.11 -14.62
C HIS A 4 54.58 3.87 -13.46
N ASN A 5 55.22 4.95 -12.98
CA ASN A 5 54.74 5.73 -11.85
C ASN A 5 53.44 6.50 -12.17
N GLU A 6 53.29 7.01 -13.40
CA GLU A 6 52.07 7.70 -13.85
C GLU A 6 50.88 6.75 -14.03
N SER A 7 51.13 5.48 -14.38
CA SER A 7 50.06 4.48 -14.45
C SER A 7 49.56 4.09 -13.06
N THR A 8 50.46 3.93 -12.09
CA THR A 8 50.13 3.61 -10.70
C THR A 8 49.39 4.77 -10.01
N GLN A 9 49.82 6.01 -10.22
CA GLN A 9 49.13 7.18 -9.65
C GLN A 9 47.69 7.28 -10.17
N ARG A 10 47.49 7.12 -11.48
CA ARG A 10 46.15 7.09 -12.08
C ARG A 10 45.27 6.00 -11.47
N GLN A 11 45.82 4.80 -11.24
CA GLN A 11 45.08 3.71 -10.61
C GLN A 11 44.62 4.05 -9.18
N ILE A 12 45.48 4.70 -8.39
CA ILE A 12 45.14 5.15 -7.03
C ILE A 12 44.04 6.21 -7.07
N ASP A 13 44.12 7.16 -8.00
CA ASP A 13 43.11 8.21 -8.16
C ASP A 13 41.75 7.61 -8.57
N TYR A 14 41.74 6.65 -9.51
CA TYR A 14 40.53 5.93 -9.90
C TYR A 14 39.93 5.12 -8.75
N GLN A 15 40.75 4.46 -7.93
CA GLN A 15 40.28 3.71 -6.76
C GLN A 15 39.65 4.65 -5.72
N CYS A 16 40.25 5.81 -5.46
CA CYS A 16 39.71 6.83 -4.57
C CYS A 16 38.37 7.38 -5.07
N ILE A 17 38.28 7.72 -6.35
CA ILE A 17 37.05 8.25 -6.97
C ILE A 17 35.96 7.18 -6.98
N SER A 18 36.29 5.94 -7.38
CA SER A 18 35.35 4.82 -7.40
C SER A 18 34.77 4.55 -6.01
N THR A 19 35.61 4.54 -4.97
CA THR A 19 35.16 4.34 -3.59
C THR A 19 34.22 5.45 -3.13
N ARG A 20 34.54 6.72 -3.45
CA ARG A 20 33.68 7.86 -3.14
C ARG A 20 32.33 7.77 -3.85
N LEU A 21 32.33 7.41 -5.13
CA LEU A 21 31.10 7.19 -5.91
C LEU A 21 30.27 6.03 -5.33
N TYR A 22 30.90 4.93 -4.96
CA TYR A 22 30.23 3.78 -4.36
C TYR A 22 29.53 4.17 -3.05
N ILE A 23 30.21 4.91 -2.16
CA ILE A 23 29.64 5.38 -0.90
C ILE A 23 28.44 6.31 -1.17
N ILE A 24 28.56 7.23 -2.13
CA ILE A 24 27.44 8.13 -2.50
C ILE A 24 26.24 7.33 -3.00
N ILE A 25 26.47 6.38 -3.91
CA ILE A 25 25.42 5.51 -4.45
C ILE A 25 24.78 4.68 -3.35
N LEU A 26 25.57 4.10 -2.45
CA LEU A 26 25.08 3.33 -1.31
C LEU A 26 24.18 4.18 -0.42
N LEU A 27 24.59 5.42 -0.10
CA LEU A 27 23.77 6.35 0.67
C LEU A 27 22.47 6.69 -0.06
N ILE A 28 22.52 6.94 -1.37
CA ILE A 28 21.31 7.19 -2.17
C ILE A 28 20.35 5.99 -2.09
N PHE A 29 20.84 4.76 -2.26
CA PHE A 29 20.00 3.56 -2.14
C PHE A 29 19.40 3.40 -0.75
N LEU A 30 20.18 3.62 0.31
CA LEU A 30 19.69 3.55 1.68
C LEU A 30 18.64 4.63 1.96
N ILE A 31 18.82 5.83 1.42
CA ILE A 31 17.84 6.92 1.50
C ILE A 31 16.55 6.52 0.77
N ILE A 32 16.64 6.04 -0.47
CA ILE A 32 15.47 5.57 -1.23
C ILE A 32 14.74 4.46 -0.49
N LEU A 33 15.46 3.48 0.06
CA LEU A 33 14.87 2.37 0.81
C LEU A 33 14.18 2.86 2.09
N ARG A 34 14.79 3.82 2.81
CA ARG A 34 14.16 4.46 3.97
C ARG A 34 12.91 5.21 3.59
N PHE A 35 12.96 6.02 2.54
CA PHE A 35 11.78 6.69 2.02
C PHE A 35 10.70 5.70 1.61
N TYR A 36 11.05 4.65 0.88
CA TYR A 36 10.11 3.59 0.52
C TYR A 36 9.46 2.94 1.76
N THR A 37 10.23 2.67 2.79
CA THR A 37 9.73 2.09 4.05
C THR A 37 8.87 3.07 4.86
N LEU A 38 9.05 4.38 4.68
CA LEU A 38 8.21 5.41 5.31
C LEU A 38 6.94 5.69 4.49
N LEU A 39 7.06 5.69 3.16
CA LEU A 39 5.97 5.94 2.20
C LEU A 39 5.08 4.72 2.02
N ILE A 40 5.61 3.52 2.27
CA ILE A 40 4.79 2.38 2.68
C ILE A 40 4.31 2.67 4.11
N GLU A 41 3.55 3.77 4.23
CA GLU A 41 2.53 3.87 5.24
C GLU A 41 1.84 2.52 5.18
N ASN A 42 1.87 1.81 6.31
CA ASN A 42 1.20 0.53 6.46
C ASN A 42 -0.04 0.60 5.59
N ILE A 43 -0.17 -0.31 4.62
CA ILE A 43 -1.47 -0.59 4.02
C ILE A 43 -2.27 -1.10 5.21
N GLN A 44 -2.73 -0.17 6.04
CA GLN A 44 -3.26 -0.42 7.35
C GLN A 44 -4.68 -0.71 6.98
N GLN A 45 -4.91 -2.00 6.75
CA GLN A 45 -6.21 -2.54 6.41
C GLN A 45 -7.10 -2.29 7.61
N ASN A 46 -7.63 -1.07 7.69
CA ASN A 46 -8.41 -0.63 8.83
C ASN A 46 -9.76 -1.30 8.69
N THR A 47 -9.94 -2.36 9.47
CA THR A 47 -11.14 -3.19 9.40
C THR A 47 -12.20 -2.54 10.26
N ILE A 48 -13.16 -1.87 9.62
CA ILE A 48 -14.31 -1.29 10.30
C ILE A 48 -15.39 -2.38 10.38
N VAL A 49 -15.64 -2.87 11.59
CA VAL A 49 -16.66 -3.88 11.85
C VAL A 49 -18.02 -3.19 11.91
N GLN A 50 -18.97 -3.64 11.09
CA GLN A 50 -20.35 -3.12 11.02
C GLN A 50 -20.40 -1.59 10.82
N PRO A 51 -19.90 -1.06 9.69
CA PRO A 51 -20.04 0.36 9.39
C PRO A 51 -21.52 0.74 9.27
N SER A 52 -21.87 1.95 9.73
CA SER A 52 -23.15 2.54 9.37
C SER A 52 -23.23 2.82 7.86
N GLU A 53 -24.44 2.91 7.31
CA GLU A 53 -24.66 3.21 5.89
C GLU A 53 -23.94 4.49 5.45
N PHE A 54 -24.02 5.54 6.29
CA PHE A 54 -23.33 6.81 6.04
C PHE A 54 -21.82 6.65 5.95
N GLN A 55 -21.21 5.93 6.89
CA GLN A 55 -19.76 5.69 6.90
C GLN A 55 -19.32 4.87 5.69
N TYR A 56 -20.09 3.84 5.32
CA TYR A 56 -19.83 3.07 4.10
C TYR A 56 -19.85 3.96 2.87
N ASN A 57 -20.88 4.79 2.71
CA ASN A 57 -21.01 5.68 1.56
C ASN A 57 -19.86 6.69 1.48
N GLN A 58 -19.41 7.24 2.61
CA GLN A 58 -18.23 8.12 2.64
C GLN A 58 -16.95 7.39 2.22
N LEU A 59 -16.71 6.19 2.76
CA LEU A 59 -15.52 5.40 2.43
C LEU A 59 -15.52 4.92 0.97
N GLN A 60 -16.69 4.57 0.44
CA GLN A 60 -16.86 4.21 -0.96
C GLN A 60 -16.53 5.39 -1.89
N GLN A 61 -16.90 6.61 -1.51
CA GLN A 61 -16.56 7.81 -2.30
C GLN A 61 -15.05 8.10 -2.27
N MET A 62 -14.39 7.91 -1.13
CA MET A 62 -12.97 8.23 -0.97
C MET A 62 -12.02 7.12 -1.47
N TYR A 63 -12.39 5.86 -1.32
CA TYR A 63 -11.51 4.71 -1.51
C TYR A 63 -12.10 3.63 -2.44
N SER A 64 -12.99 4.01 -3.36
CA SER A 64 -13.73 3.10 -4.26
C SER A 64 -12.89 1.95 -4.85
N SER A 65 -11.66 2.21 -5.28
CA SER A 65 -10.78 1.22 -5.91
C SER A 65 -10.07 0.26 -4.94
N ASN A 66 -10.00 0.61 -3.65
CA ASN A 66 -9.25 -0.11 -2.62
C ASN A 66 -10.15 -0.58 -1.45
N LEU A 67 -11.45 -0.35 -1.53
CA LEU A 67 -12.42 -0.78 -0.52
C LEU A 67 -12.77 -2.27 -0.74
N TYR A 68 -12.53 -3.11 0.26
CA TYR A 68 -12.91 -4.52 0.23
C TYR A 68 -13.92 -4.83 1.34
N CYS A 69 -15.11 -5.30 0.97
CA CYS A 69 -16.15 -5.69 1.91
C CYS A 69 -16.25 -7.22 1.99
N SER A 70 -15.71 -7.81 3.05
CA SER A 70 -15.93 -9.22 3.34
C SER A 70 -17.34 -9.43 3.90
N CYS A 71 -18.09 -10.37 3.31
CA CYS A 71 -19.37 -10.80 3.86
C CYS A 71 -19.14 -11.62 5.14
N SER A 72 -19.82 -11.27 6.23
CA SER A 72 -19.77 -12.04 7.48
C SER A 72 -20.43 -13.42 7.36
N SER A 73 -21.35 -13.58 6.41
CA SER A 73 -22.04 -14.83 6.12
C SER A 73 -22.29 -14.93 4.62
N ILE A 74 -22.00 -16.10 4.04
CA ILE A 74 -22.19 -16.36 2.60
C ILE A 74 -23.66 -16.49 2.20
N SER A 75 -24.53 -16.73 3.17
CA SER A 75 -25.97 -16.83 3.01
C SER A 75 -26.69 -16.32 4.25
N MET A 76 -27.75 -15.54 4.08
CA MET A 76 -28.66 -15.13 5.14
C MET A 76 -30.10 -15.51 4.77
N ASN A 77 -30.89 -15.88 5.78
CA ASN A 77 -32.31 -16.16 5.58
C ASN A 77 -33.05 -14.86 5.23
N TYR A 78 -33.85 -14.85 4.17
CA TYR A 78 -34.66 -13.69 3.76
C TYR A 78 -35.50 -13.08 4.89
N SER A 79 -35.97 -13.90 5.83
CA SER A 79 -36.73 -13.44 7.00
C SER A 79 -35.96 -12.51 7.94
N THR A 80 -34.63 -12.39 7.79
CA THR A 80 -33.78 -11.54 8.65
C THR A 80 -33.67 -10.10 8.16
N PHE A 81 -33.96 -9.83 6.89
CA PHE A 81 -33.88 -8.48 6.31
C PHE A 81 -35.15 -8.06 5.55
N ILE A 82 -36.06 -8.99 5.27
CA ILE A 82 -37.36 -8.70 4.66
C ILE A 82 -38.47 -8.97 5.66
N THR A 83 -39.22 -7.92 6.01
CA THR A 83 -40.48 -8.04 6.75
C THR A 83 -41.63 -7.97 5.76
N ILE A 84 -42.28 -9.11 5.50
CA ILE A 84 -43.48 -9.17 4.66
C ILE A 84 -44.70 -9.15 5.58
N GLN A 85 -45.48 -8.07 5.52
CA GLN A 85 -46.81 -7.99 6.14
C GLN A 85 -47.87 -8.09 5.04
N PRO A 86 -48.33 -9.30 4.68
CA PRO A 86 -49.33 -9.46 3.65
C PRO A 86 -50.69 -8.95 4.16
N SER A 87 -51.27 -8.00 3.45
CA SER A 87 -52.66 -7.58 3.64
C SER A 87 -53.53 -8.39 2.68
N PHE A 88 -54.31 -9.33 3.22
CA PHE A 88 -55.24 -10.13 2.43
C PHE A 88 -56.56 -9.38 2.28
N HIS A 89 -56.92 -9.05 1.04
CA HIS A 89 -58.26 -8.57 0.73
C HIS A 89 -59.21 -9.77 0.65
N GLN A 90 -60.44 -9.63 1.15
CA GLN A 90 -61.46 -10.66 0.97
C GLN A 90 -61.79 -10.82 -0.53
N VAL A 91 -61.88 -12.07 -0.97
CA VAL A 91 -62.37 -12.42 -2.31
C VAL A 91 -63.89 -12.22 -2.28
N CYS A 92 -64.40 -11.32 -3.13
CA CYS A 92 -65.84 -11.06 -3.29
C CYS A 92 -66.58 -12.24 -3.91
#